data_AF-A0A7V8YX83-F1
#
_entry.id   AF-A0A7V8YX83-F1
#
_cell.length_a   1.000
_cell.length_b   1.000
_cell.length_c   1.000
_cell.angle_alpha   90.00
_cell.angle_beta   90.00
_cell.angle_gamma   90.00
#
_symmetry.space_group_name_H-M   'P 1'
#
loop_
_entity.id
_entity.type
_entity.pdbx_description
1 polymer ?
#
loop_
_entity_poly.entity_id
_entity_poly.type
_entity_poly.pdbx_seq_one_letter_code
_entity_poly.pdbx_strand_id
1 'polypeptide(L)'
;MSLEALGMVETKGFVGAVEAADAMVKAANVQLLGKEYIGAGYVTIFVRGDVGAVKAATDAGAAAARRVGELISVHVIPRPHNEVERVLPKGGKVGYSPDEKALQGGGGRQLNPGDGGLSATGTGQGNKTRTK
;
A
#
# COMPACT_ATOMS: atom_id res chain seq x y z
N MET A 1 13.62 -16.00 -13.72
CA MET A 1 12.69 -16.19 -12.59
C MET A 1 11.44 -16.84 -13.15
N SER A 2 10.93 -17.88 -12.49
CA SER A 2 9.63 -18.47 -12.83
C SER A 2 8.54 -17.39 -12.75
N LEU A 3 7.75 -17.23 -13.82
CA LEU A 3 6.58 -16.36 -13.80
C LEU A 3 5.46 -17.11 -13.07
N GLU A 4 5.49 -17.02 -11.74
CA GLU A 4 4.47 -17.56 -10.86
C GLU A 4 3.13 -16.86 -11.10
N ALA A 5 2.03 -17.54 -10.77
CA ALA A 5 0.69 -17.00 -10.95
C ALA A 5 0.54 -15.70 -10.16
N LEU A 6 -0.29 -14.78 -10.67
CA LEU A 6 -0.58 -13.50 -10.04
C LEU A 6 -1.99 -13.51 -9.46
N GLY A 7 -2.13 -13.16 -8.19
CA GLY A 7 -3.40 -12.91 -7.53
C GLY A 7 -3.56 -11.43 -7.21
N MET A 8 -4.78 -10.91 -7.40
CA MET A 8 -5.12 -9.51 -7.15
C MET A 8 -6.45 -9.42 -6.39
N VAL A 9 -6.47 -8.58 -5.36
CA VAL A 9 -7.69 -8.21 -4.63
C VAL A 9 -7.70 -6.70 -4.48
N GLU A 10 -8.72 -6.05 -5.04
CA GLU A 10 -8.91 -4.61 -4.94
C GLU A 10 -10.07 -4.27 -4.01
N THR A 11 -9.83 -3.28 -3.15
CA THR A 11 -10.83 -2.76 -2.23
C THR A 11 -10.94 -1.26 -2.36
N LYS A 12 -12.07 -0.72 -1.92
CA LYS A 12 -12.20 0.70 -1.62
C LYS A 12 -11.97 0.91 -0.13
N GLY A 13 -10.95 1.71 0.17
CA GLY A 13 -10.41 1.91 1.51
C GLY A 13 -9.24 0.97 1.81
N PHE A 14 -8.27 1.49 2.57
CA PHE A 14 -7.04 0.76 2.88
C PHE A 14 -7.22 -0.36 3.92
N VAL A 15 -8.14 -0.20 4.87
CA VAL A 15 -8.38 -1.21 5.94
C VAL A 15 -8.84 -2.55 5.34
N GLY A 16 -9.76 -2.53 4.38
CA GLY A 16 -10.19 -3.74 3.65
C GLY A 16 -9.04 -4.40 2.89
N ALA A 17 -8.13 -3.62 2.32
CA ALA A 17 -6.94 -4.12 1.62
C ALA A 17 -5.97 -4.82 2.59
N VAL A 18 -5.74 -4.25 3.77
CA VAL A 18 -4.88 -4.86 4.80
C VAL A 18 -5.46 -6.19 5.27
N GLU A 19 -6.76 -6.23 5.53
CA GLU A 19 -7.46 -7.47 5.93
C GLU A 19 -7.37 -8.53 4.82
N ALA A 20 -7.55 -8.13 3.56
CA ALA A 20 -7.39 -9.03 2.42
C ALA A 20 -5.97 -9.62 2.37
N ALA A 21 -4.94 -8.77 2.49
CA ALA A 21 -3.55 -9.19 2.45
C ALA A 21 -3.22 -10.20 3.55
N ASP A 22 -3.67 -9.94 4.79
CA ASP A 22 -3.47 -10.85 5.93
C ASP A 22 -4.14 -12.22 5.69
N ALA A 23 -5.39 -12.22 5.21
CA ALA A 23 -6.11 -13.45 4.91
C ALA A 23 -5.46 -14.24 3.75
N MET A 24 -4.99 -13.55 2.70
CA MET A 24 -4.34 -14.17 1.54
C MET A 24 -3.09 -14.96 1.94
N VAL A 25 -2.18 -14.34 2.70
CA VAL A 25 -0.90 -14.96 3.09
C VAL A 25 -1.06 -16.05 4.16
N LYS A 26 -2.16 -16.03 4.93
CA LYS A 26 -2.49 -17.10 5.89
C LYS A 26 -3.13 -18.31 5.24
N ALA A 27 -3.89 -18.12 4.17
CA ALA A 27 -4.70 -19.18 3.57
C ALA A 27 -3.90 -20.14 2.67
N ALA A 28 -2.80 -19.68 2.08
CA ALA A 28 -2.00 -20.49 1.17
C ALA A 28 -0.54 -20.05 1.13
N ASN A 29 0.33 -20.90 0.60
CA ASN A 29 1.74 -20.57 0.37
C ASN A 29 1.89 -19.59 -0.80
N VAL A 30 1.71 -18.30 -0.52
CA VAL A 30 1.87 -17.20 -1.47
C VAL A 30 2.77 -16.11 -0.91
N GLN A 31 3.47 -15.41 -1.78
CA GLN A 31 4.27 -14.24 -1.43
C GLN A 31 3.48 -12.96 -1.71
N LEU A 32 3.35 -12.09 -0.70
CA LEU A 32 2.84 -10.74 -0.89
C LEU A 32 3.87 -9.90 -1.67
N LEU A 33 3.48 -9.41 -2.85
CA LEU A 33 4.33 -8.52 -3.65
C LEU A 33 4.26 -7.07 -3.18
N GLY A 34 3.07 -6.64 -2.74
CA GLY A 34 2.83 -5.28 -2.29
C GLY A 34 1.40 -4.84 -2.58
N LYS A 35 1.21 -3.52 -2.55
CA LYS A 35 -0.06 -2.84 -2.84
C LYS A 35 0.16 -1.64 -3.75
N GLU A 36 -0.88 -1.30 -4.51
CA GLU A 36 -0.92 -0.11 -5.37
C GLU A 36 -2.14 0.74 -5.05
N TYR A 37 -1.97 2.07 -5.10
CA TYR A 37 -3.06 3.04 -5.01
C TYR A 37 -3.25 3.70 -6.36
N ILE A 38 -4.47 3.66 -6.89
CA ILE A 38 -4.82 4.34 -8.14
C ILE A 38 -5.59 5.66 -7.90
N GLY A 39 -5.82 6.04 -6.64
CA GLY A 39 -6.61 7.21 -6.25
C GLY A 39 -8.06 6.86 -5.92
N ALA A 40 -8.87 7.87 -5.59
CA ALA A 40 -10.29 7.74 -5.23
C ALA A 40 -10.62 6.69 -4.13
N GLY A 41 -9.64 6.37 -3.29
CA GLY A 41 -9.74 5.37 -2.23
C GLY A 41 -9.52 3.92 -2.68
N TYR A 42 -9.18 3.64 -3.94
CA TYR A 42 -8.91 2.29 -4.42
C TYR A 42 -7.51 1.81 -4.06
N VAL A 43 -7.43 0.58 -3.57
CA VAL A 43 -6.18 -0.09 -3.20
C VAL A 43 -6.22 -1.53 -3.69
N THR A 44 -5.21 -1.93 -4.46
CA THR A 44 -5.06 -3.32 -4.93
C THR A 44 -3.91 -4.00 -4.19
N ILE A 45 -4.15 -5.21 -3.70
CA ILE A 45 -3.15 -6.13 -3.13
C ILE A 45 -2.73 -7.15 -4.19
N PHE A 46 -1.42 -7.45 -4.26
CA PHE A 46 -0.84 -8.38 -5.22
C PHE A 46 -0.09 -9.52 -4.53
N VAL A 47 -0.31 -10.76 -4.95
CA VAL A 47 0.43 -11.95 -4.46
C VAL A 47 0.96 -12.83 -5.59
N ARG A 48 2.01 -13.62 -5.31
CA ARG A 48 2.57 -14.65 -6.20
C ARG A 48 2.60 -16.03 -5.57
N GLY A 49 2.54 -17.05 -6.42
CA GLY A 49 2.76 -18.44 -6.05
C GLY A 49 2.24 -19.39 -7.12
N ASP A 50 2.07 -20.65 -6.74
CA ASP A 50 1.41 -21.64 -7.61
C ASP A 50 -0.06 -21.26 -7.86
N VAL A 51 -0.58 -21.58 -9.05
CA VAL A 51 -1.96 -21.23 -9.46
C VAL A 51 -3.01 -21.65 -8.42
N GLY A 52 -2.87 -22.85 -7.84
CA GLY A 52 -3.78 -23.35 -6.82
C GLY A 52 -3.71 -22.54 -5.52
N ALA A 53 -2.49 -22.24 -5.06
CA ALA A 53 -2.26 -21.43 -3.87
C ALA A 53 -2.80 -20.00 -4.06
N VAL A 54 -2.55 -19.40 -5.23
CA VAL A 54 -3.05 -18.06 -5.55
C VAL A 54 -4.56 -17.99 -5.57
N LYS A 55 -5.26 -18.98 -6.16
CA LYS A 55 -6.73 -19.05 -6.13
C LYS A 55 -7.27 -19.12 -4.71
N ALA A 56 -6.73 -20.04 -3.90
CA ALA A 56 -7.14 -20.19 -2.50
C ALA A 56 -6.89 -18.90 -1.70
N ALA A 57 -5.73 -18.26 -1.89
CA ALA A 57 -5.41 -17.00 -1.26
C ALA A 57 -6.40 -15.89 -1.66
N THR A 58 -6.67 -15.70 -2.97
CA THR A 58 -7.59 -14.65 -3.43
C THR A 58 -9.02 -14.87 -2.97
N ASP A 59 -9.49 -16.12 -2.88
CA ASP A 59 -10.84 -16.42 -2.37
C ASP A 59 -10.96 -16.06 -0.89
N ALA A 60 -9.96 -16.40 -0.08
CA ALA A 60 -9.90 -16.02 1.34
C ALA A 60 -9.79 -14.50 1.53
N GLY A 61 -8.91 -13.85 0.76
CA GLY A 61 -8.74 -12.40 0.76
C GLY A 61 -10.02 -11.66 0.40
N ALA A 62 -10.73 -12.13 -0.62
CA ALA A 62 -12.00 -11.55 -1.05
C ALA A 62 -13.11 -11.69 -0.01
N ALA A 63 -13.19 -12.84 0.67
CA ALA A 63 -14.13 -13.04 1.77
C ALA A 63 -13.83 -12.11 2.95
N ALA A 64 -12.56 -11.98 3.32
CA ALA A 64 -12.12 -11.12 4.42
C ALA A 64 -12.33 -9.63 4.10
N ALA A 65 -11.97 -9.20 2.89
CA ALA A 65 -12.20 -7.84 2.39
C ALA A 65 -13.69 -7.44 2.46
N ARG A 66 -14.60 -8.31 2.02
CA ARG A 66 -16.06 -8.07 2.08
C ARG A 66 -16.60 -7.92 3.50
N ARG A 67 -15.96 -8.56 4.48
CA ARG A 67 -16.40 -8.48 5.88
C ARG A 67 -16.01 -7.15 6.53
N VAL A 68 -14.83 -6.62 6.19
CA VAL A 68 -14.24 -5.46 6.87
C VAL A 68 -14.36 -4.17 6.06
N GLY A 69 -14.60 -4.26 4.76
CA GLY A 69 -14.75 -3.10 3.88
C GLY A 69 -15.47 -3.42 2.58
N GLU A 70 -15.19 -2.62 1.56
CA GLU A 70 -15.81 -2.74 0.24
C GLU A 70 -14.85 -3.43 -0.73
N LEU A 71 -15.20 -4.65 -1.14
CA LEU A 71 -14.48 -5.37 -2.18
C LEU A 71 -14.92 -4.88 -3.56
N ILE A 72 -13.95 -4.54 -4.40
CA ILE A 72 -14.17 -4.01 -5.74
C ILE A 72 -13.93 -5.08 -6.80
N SER A 73 -12.76 -5.73 -6.75
CA SER A 73 -12.40 -6.74 -7.74
C SER A 73 -11.51 -7.83 -7.16
N VAL A 74 -11.57 -9.01 -7.79
CA VAL A 74 -10.72 -10.17 -7.47
C VAL A 74 -10.35 -10.81 -8.79
N HIS A 75 -9.07 -11.10 -8.99
CA HIS A 75 -8.64 -11.73 -10.22
C HIS A 75 -7.38 -12.57 -10.04
N VAL A 76 -7.27 -13.62 -10.85
CA VAL A 76 -6.11 -14.51 -10.90
C VAL A 76 -5.67 -14.65 -12.34
N ILE A 77 -4.37 -14.46 -12.59
CA ILE A 77 -3.71 -14.73 -13.86
C ILE A 77 -2.77 -15.92 -13.64
N PRO A 78 -3.12 -17.13 -14.12
CA PRO A 78 -2.33 -18.34 -13.87
C PRO A 78 -0.90 -18.30 -14.44
N ARG A 79 -0.72 -17.57 -15.55
CA ARG A 79 0.57 -17.44 -16.24
C ARG A 79 0.67 -16.04 -16.85
N PRO A 80 1.06 -15.03 -16.07
CA PRO A 80 1.19 -13.68 -16.59
C PRO A 80 2.31 -13.59 -17.61
N HIS A 81 2.14 -12.75 -18.62
CA HIS A 81 3.19 -12.46 -19.60
C HIS A 81 4.34 -11.71 -18.92
N ASN A 82 5.58 -11.93 -19.35
CA ASN A 82 6.77 -11.32 -18.76
C ASN A 82 6.73 -9.77 -18.78
N GLU A 83 6.09 -9.19 -19.80
CA GLU A 83 5.91 -7.73 -19.89
C GLU A 83 5.02 -7.15 -18.76
N VAL A 84 4.14 -7.96 -18.16
CA VAL A 84 3.27 -7.52 -17.04
C VAL A 84 4.10 -7.17 -15.80
N GLU A 85 5.28 -7.76 -15.62
CA GLU A 85 6.16 -7.45 -14.48
C GLU A 85 6.62 -5.98 -14.43
N ARG A 86 6.46 -5.24 -15.53
CA ARG A 86 6.82 -3.82 -15.60
C ARG A 86 5.83 -2.90 -14.87
N VAL A 87 4.57 -3.33 -14.74
CA VAL A 87 3.51 -2.53 -14.10
C VAL A 87 3.23 -2.94 -12.67
N LEU A 88 3.81 -4.05 -12.22
CA LEU A 88 3.59 -4.58 -10.87
C LEU A 88 4.58 -4.00 -9.86
N PRO A 89 4.17 -3.87 -8.59
CA PRO A 89 5.05 -3.42 -7.51
C PRO A 89 6.25 -4.36 -7.34
N LYS A 90 7.44 -3.79 -7.12
CA LYS A 90 8.70 -4.54 -6.99
C LYS A 90 9.25 -4.46 -5.56
N GLY A 91 9.65 -5.61 -5.03
CA GLY A 91 10.42 -5.72 -3.78
C GLY A 91 9.69 -5.25 -2.53
N GLY A 92 8.36 -5.42 -2.46
CA GLY A 92 7.55 -4.97 -1.32
C GLY A 92 7.47 -3.44 -1.18
N LYS A 93 8.04 -2.68 -2.13
CA LYS A 93 7.90 -1.22 -2.13
C LYS A 93 6.48 -0.88 -2.50
N VAL A 94 5.81 -0.35 -1.48
CA VAL A 94 4.44 0.12 -1.51
C VAL A 94 4.35 1.32 -2.45
N GLY A 95 3.40 1.32 -3.38
CA GLY A 95 2.96 2.57 -3.97
C GLY A 95 2.47 3.47 -2.83
N TYR A 96 3.05 4.66 -2.66
CA TYR A 96 2.45 5.65 -1.78
C TYR A 96 1.14 6.13 -2.39
N SER A 97 0.11 6.28 -1.56
CA SER A 97 -1.06 7.03 -1.97
C SER A 97 -0.62 8.42 -2.48
N PRO A 98 -1.38 9.04 -3.40
CA PRO A 98 -1.09 10.41 -3.83
C PRO A 98 -0.87 11.38 -2.66
N ASP A 99 -1.63 11.20 -1.58
CA ASP A 99 -1.52 11.97 -0.34
C ASP A 99 -0.19 11.70 0.39
N GLU A 100 0.26 10.44 0.50
CA GLU A 100 1.56 10.09 1.08
C GLU A 100 2.75 10.60 0.24
N LYS A 101 2.62 10.62 -1.11
CA LYS A 101 3.65 11.22 -1.98
C LYS A 101 3.75 12.72 -1.74
N ALA A 102 2.61 13.40 -1.59
CA ALA A 102 2.56 14.82 -1.28
C ALA A 102 3.18 15.14 0.10
N LEU A 103 2.96 14.28 1.09
CA LEU A 103 3.53 14.41 2.43
C LEU A 103 5.06 14.22 2.47
N GLN A 104 5.65 13.40 1.59
CA GLN A 104 7.12 13.27 1.49
C GLN A 104 7.81 14.45 0.80
N GLY A 105 7.07 15.25 0.01
CA GLY A 105 7.62 16.38 -0.74
C GLY A 105 7.82 17.67 0.07
N GLY A 106 7.25 17.77 1.28
CA GLY A 106 7.52 18.85 2.22
C GLY A 106 8.43 18.33 3.32
N GLY A 107 9.61 18.94 3.52
CA GLY A 107 10.61 18.53 4.50
C GLY A 107 9.99 18.22 5.87
N GLY A 108 9.71 16.94 6.13
CA GLY A 108 9.08 16.50 7.34
C GLY A 108 10.05 16.69 8.50
N ARG A 109 9.68 17.54 9.47
CA ARG A 109 10.27 17.44 10.81
C ARG A 109 9.99 16.03 11.30
N GLN A 110 11.05 15.24 11.43
CA GLN A 110 11.02 13.99 12.17
C GLN A 110 10.69 14.33 13.63
N LEU A 111 9.44 14.10 14.04
CA LEU A 111 9.06 14.22 15.44
C LEU A 111 9.74 13.08 16.19
N ASN A 112 10.69 13.41 17.04
CA ASN A 112 11.40 12.43 17.84
C ASN A 112 10.62 12.17 19.13
N PRO A 113 10.66 10.93 19.67
CA PRO A 113 10.10 10.64 20.99
C PRO A 113 10.86 11.48 22.03
N GLY A 114 10.24 12.54 22.53
CA GLY A 114 10.89 13.54 23.37
C GLY A 114 10.40 14.96 23.13
N ASP A 115 9.66 15.21 22.04
CA ASP A 115 8.98 16.48 21.78
C ASP A 115 7.75 16.61 22.70
N GLY A 116 8.03 16.78 24.00
CA GLY A 116 7.05 17.09 25.02
C GLY A 116 6.33 18.38 24.64
N GLY A 117 5.00 18.30 24.55
CA GLY A 117 4.16 19.43 24.22
C GLY A 117 4.45 20.62 25.12
N LEU A 118 4.91 21.72 24.53
CA LEU A 118 4.99 23.01 25.19
C LEU A 118 4.36 24.07 24.30
N SER A 119 3.11 24.37 24.69
CA SER A 119 2.48 25.69 24.80
C SER A 119 2.82 26.76 23.76
N ALA A 120 1.77 27.17 23.05
CA ALA A 120 1.65 28.50 22.47
C ALA A 120 1.98 29.60 23.48
N THR A 121 2.90 30.51 23.15
CA THR A 121 2.90 31.95 23.53
C THR A 121 4.14 32.66 23.00
N GLY A 122 4.00 33.89 22.47
CA GLY A 122 5.00 34.95 22.67
C GLY A 122 5.82 35.43 21.46
N THR A 123 5.26 36.41 20.74
CA THR A 123 5.90 37.68 20.33
C THR A 123 7.43 37.80 20.19
N GLY A 124 7.88 38.29 19.01
CA GLY A 124 8.60 39.56 18.94
C GLY A 124 10.06 39.59 18.43
N GLN A 125 10.30 40.63 17.63
CA GLN A 125 11.56 41.32 17.29
C GLN A 125 12.40 40.78 16.12
N GLY A 126 12.47 41.62 15.08
CA GLY A 126 13.30 41.42 13.90
C GLY A 126 14.73 41.93 14.06
N ASN A 127 15.52 41.75 13.00
CA ASN A 127 16.74 42.50 12.84
C ASN A 127 17.01 42.83 11.36
N LYS A 128 17.43 44.08 11.17
CA LYS A 128 17.89 44.67 9.91
C LYS A 128 19.28 44.13 9.58
N THR A 129 19.53 43.87 8.30
CA THR A 129 20.91 43.95 7.78
C THR A 129 20.90 44.61 6.41
N ARG A 130 21.45 45.82 6.39
CA ARG A 130 21.88 46.57 5.20
C ARG A 130 23.04 45.82 4.55
N THR A 131 23.06 45.77 3.22
CA THR A 131 24.30 45.59 2.47
C THR A 131 24.44 46.76 1.51
N LYS A 132 25.64 47.34 1.53
CA LYS A 132 26.12 48.39 0.62
C LYS A 132 26.26 47.85 -0.79
#